data_AF-A0A960P0G6-F1
#
_entry.id   AF-A0A960P0G6-F1
#
_cell.length_a   1.000
_cell.length_b   1.000
_cell.length_c   1.000
_cell.angle_alpha   90.00
_cell.angle_beta   90.00
_cell.angle_gamma   90.00
#
_symmetry.space_group_name_H-M   'P 1'
#
loop_
_entity.id
_entity.type
_entity.pdbx_description
1 polymer ?
#
loop_
_entity_poly.entity_id
_entity_poly.type
_entity_poly.pdbx_seq_one_letter_code
_entity_poly.pdbx_strand_id
1 'polypeptide(L)'
;MARKAQAAEARKRTLLSELERALLEAISESPEVHQALWRLQREGYVLHLALDCEREDDSDAPSRPEPAPQFRIDATDLQFLRSIGIDPTRKRRARRPS
;
A
#
# COMPACT_ATOMS: atom_id res chain seq x y z
N MET A 1 15.43 -0.41 25.47
CA MET A 1 14.48 -0.60 24.36
C MET A 1 13.09 -1.06 24.83
N ALA A 2 12.97 -2.01 25.78
CA ALA A 2 11.68 -2.58 26.22
C ALA A 2 10.61 -1.57 26.71
N ARG A 3 10.97 -0.56 27.51
CA ARG A 3 10.00 0.43 28.05
C ARG A 3 9.32 1.30 26.98
N LYS A 4 10.00 1.59 25.85
CA LYS A 4 9.43 2.41 24.77
C LYS A 4 8.36 1.64 23.98
N ALA A 5 8.56 0.34 23.76
CA ALA A 5 7.57 -0.52 23.11
C ALA A 5 6.30 -0.65 23.97
N GLN A 6 6.46 -0.87 25.28
CA GLN A 6 5.33 -0.94 26.22
C GLN A 6 4.51 0.36 26.27
N ALA A 7 5.18 1.52 26.23
CA ALA A 7 4.48 2.81 26.19
C ALA A 7 3.72 3.04 24.87
N ALA A 8 4.25 2.55 23.74
CA ALA A 8 3.58 2.65 22.45
C ALA A 8 2.33 1.75 22.37
N GLU A 9 2.43 0.52 22.88
CA GLU A 9 1.29 -0.40 22.97
C GLU A 9 0.20 0.15 23.89
N ALA A 10 0.56 0.73 25.03
CA ALA A 10 -0.40 1.35 25.94
C ALA A 10 -1.16 2.49 25.25
N ARG A 11 -0.45 3.37 24.52
CA ARG A 11 -1.06 4.45 23.75
C ARG A 11 -1.99 3.94 22.66
N LYS A 12 -1.58 2.91 21.91
CA LYS A 12 -2.42 2.27 20.89
C LYS A 12 -3.72 1.76 21.50
N ARG A 13 -3.65 1.07 22.63
CA ARG A 13 -4.84 0.56 23.33
C ARG A 13 -5.78 1.69 23.75
N THR A 14 -5.23 2.78 24.29
CA THR A 14 -6.05 3.96 24.66
C THR A 14 -6.78 4.54 23.46
N LEU A 15 -6.09 4.76 22.33
CA LEU A 15 -6.70 5.29 21.11
C LEU A 15 -7.79 4.37 20.56
N LEU A 16 -7.55 3.06 20.58
CA LEU A 16 -8.56 2.07 20.16
C LEU A 16 -9.79 2.11 21.06
N SER A 17 -9.62 2.17 22.38
CA SER A 17 -10.75 2.26 23.32
C SER A 17 -11.54 3.57 23.17
N GLU A 18 -10.88 4.68 22.89
CA GLU A 18 -11.55 5.95 22.61
C GLU A 18 -12.38 5.87 21.31
N LEU A 19 -11.81 5.28 20.26
CA LEU A 19 -12.51 5.07 19.00
C LEU A 19 -13.68 4.08 19.13
N GLU A 20 -13.50 2.97 19.84
CA GLU A 20 -14.55 2.00 20.15
C GLU A 20 -15.75 2.68 20.82
N ARG A 21 -15.49 3.51 21.83
CA ARG A 21 -16.53 4.27 22.51
C ARG A 21 -17.26 5.23 21.56
N ALA A 22 -16.50 6.00 20.77
CA ALA A 22 -17.09 6.94 19.82
C ALA A 22 -17.93 6.24 18.75
N LEU A 23 -17.47 5.08 18.25
CA LEU A 23 -18.22 4.27 17.29
C LEU A 23 -19.50 3.71 17.90
N LEU A 24 -19.46 3.20 19.13
CA LEU A 24 -20.66 2.69 19.81
C LEU A 24 -21.69 3.80 20.03
N GLU A 25 -21.26 5.00 20.39
CA GLU A 25 -22.13 6.17 20.55
C GLU A 25 -22.75 6.57 19.21
N ALA A 26 -21.95 6.69 18.16
CA ALA A 26 -22.44 7.02 16.81
C ALA A 26 -23.41 5.97 16.24
N ILE A 27 -23.15 4.68 16.46
CA ILE A 27 -24.04 3.58 16.07
C ILE A 27 -25.36 3.66 16.84
N SER A 28 -25.30 3.99 18.12
CA SER A 28 -26.48 4.08 18.97
C SER A 28 -27.39 5.25 18.57
N GLU A 29 -26.81 6.36 18.12
CA GLU A 29 -27.55 7.55 17.71
C GLU A 29 -28.02 7.52 16.25
N SER A 30 -27.45 6.67 15.38
CA SER A 30 -27.85 6.59 13.98
C SER A 30 -29.10 5.70 13.78
N PRO A 31 -30.24 6.27 13.34
CA PRO A 31 -31.43 5.50 13.01
C PRO A 31 -31.23 4.64 11.75
N GLU A 32 -30.38 5.05 10.82
CA GLU A 32 -30.06 4.30 9.60
C GLU A 32 -29.33 3.00 9.92
N VAL A 33 -28.35 3.06 10.84
CA VAL A 33 -27.63 1.86 11.30
C VAL A 33 -28.59 0.91 12.01
N HIS A 34 -29.45 1.41 12.89
CA HIS A 34 -30.49 0.59 13.52
C HIS A 34 -31.40 -0.09 12.50
N GLN A 35 -31.84 0.62 11.46
CA GLN A 35 -32.67 0.04 10.42
C GLN A 35 -31.94 -1.08 9.66
N ALA A 36 -30.66 -0.90 9.36
CA ALA A 36 -29.85 -1.93 8.72
C ALA A 36 -29.64 -3.15 9.61
N LEU A 37 -29.33 -2.96 10.90
CA LEU A 37 -29.18 -4.03 11.89
C LEU A 37 -30.46 -4.87 11.99
N TRP A 38 -31.62 -4.22 12.07
CA TRP A 38 -32.92 -4.90 12.13
C TRP A 38 -33.20 -5.76 10.89
N ARG A 39 -32.83 -5.28 9.70
CA ARG A 39 -32.98 -6.08 8.46
C ARG A 39 -32.09 -7.32 8.51
N LEU A 40 -30.82 -7.15 8.87
CA LEU A 40 -29.86 -8.26 8.97
C LEU A 40 -30.28 -9.30 10.01
N GLN A 41 -30.77 -8.87 11.18
CA GLN A 41 -31.28 -9.78 12.21
C GLN A 41 -32.53 -10.53 11.76
N ARG A 42 -33.46 -9.89 11.05
CA ARG A 42 -34.67 -10.55 10.51
C ARG A 42 -34.34 -11.60 9.48
N GLU A 43 -33.25 -11.42 8.74
CA GLU A 43 -32.75 -12.40 7.78
C GLU A 43 -31.92 -13.52 8.46
N GLY A 44 -31.69 -13.43 9.77
CA GLY A 44 -30.99 -14.45 10.56
C GLY A 44 -29.47 -14.28 10.60
N TYR A 45 -28.94 -13.13 10.16
CA TYR A 45 -27.50 -12.85 10.22
C TYR A 45 -27.07 -12.34 11.59
N VAL A 46 -25.85 -12.70 11.97
CA VAL A 46 -25.15 -12.19 13.16
C VAL A 46 -24.00 -11.31 12.70
N LEU A 47 -23.87 -10.15 13.33
CA LEU A 47 -22.83 -9.17 13.00
C LEU A 47 -21.69 -9.22 14.00
N HIS A 48 -20.48 -9.16 13.47
CA HIS A 48 -19.25 -9.05 14.23
C HIS A 48 -18.44 -7.88 13.68
N LEU A 49 -18.07 -6.95 14.55
CA LEU A 49 -17.18 -5.83 14.23
C LEU A 49 -15.86 -6.06 14.96
N ALA A 50 -14.77 -6.12 14.20
CA ALA A 50 -13.41 -6.18 14.73
C ALA A 50 -12.67 -4.90 14.34
N LEU A 51 -11.97 -4.30 15.30
CA LEU A 51 -11.17 -3.09 15.11
C LEU A 51 -9.71 -3.43 15.31
N ASP A 52 -8.98 -3.47 14.21
CA ASP A 52 -7.54 -3.64 14.21
C ASP A 52 -6.87 -2.34 13.81
N CYS A 53 -5.79 -2.00 14.51
CA CYS A 53 -4.95 -0.86 14.17
C CYS A 53 -3.53 -1.38 13.94
N GLU A 54 -2.99 -1.11 12.77
CA GLU A 54 -1.59 -1.31 12.47
C GLU A 54 -0.92 0.05 12.40
N ARG A 55 0.32 0.13 12.89
CA ARG A 55 1.11 1.32 12.67
C ARG A 55 1.65 1.20 11.27
N GLU A 56 1.30 2.15 10.41
CA GLU A 56 2.02 2.39 9.17
C GLU A 56 3.41 2.88 9.59
N ASP A 57 4.35 1.94 9.74
CA ASP A 57 5.76 2.30 9.77
C ASP A 57 6.07 2.87 8.38
N ASP A 58 6.76 4.01 8.31
CA ASP A 58 7.37 4.60 7.11
C ASP A 58 8.45 3.67 6.50
N SER A 59 8.13 2.39 6.30
CA SER A 59 8.94 1.41 5.59
C SER A 59 8.62 1.35 4.09
N ASP A 60 7.74 2.24 3.61
CA ASP A 60 7.66 2.60 2.18
C ASP A 60 8.65 3.72 1.80
N ALA A 61 9.60 4.06 2.68
CA ALA A 61 10.90 4.53 2.21
C ALA A 61 11.72 3.30 1.81
N PRO A 62 12.08 3.09 0.53
CA PRO A 62 12.81 1.91 0.10
C PRO A 62 14.20 1.90 0.75
N SER A 63 14.30 1.22 1.90
CA SER A 63 15.53 1.02 2.66
C SER A 63 16.28 -0.21 2.14
N ARG A 64 16.51 -0.20 0.82
CA ARG A 64 17.50 -1.04 0.15
C ARG A 64 18.10 -0.14 -0.93
N PRO A 65 19.45 0.00 -1.05
CA PRO A 65 20.00 0.38 -2.32
C PRO A 65 19.69 -0.79 -3.27
N GLU A 66 18.50 -0.79 -3.86
CA GLU A 66 18.24 -1.53 -5.08
C GLU A 66 19.34 -1.07 -6.05
N PRO A 67 20.13 -2.00 -6.61
CA PRO A 67 21.12 -1.61 -7.60
C PRO A 67 20.38 -0.82 -8.68
N ALA A 68 20.86 0.38 -8.99
CA ALA A 68 20.26 1.25 -9.99
C ALA A 68 19.85 0.39 -11.20
N PRO A 69 18.60 0.50 -11.69
CA PRO A 69 18.07 -0.43 -12.68
C PRO A 69 19.06 -0.53 -13.82
N GLN A 70 19.71 -1.68 -13.93
CA GLN A 70 20.73 -1.90 -14.95
C GLN A 70 19.97 -2.04 -16.26
N PHE A 71 19.94 -0.97 -17.04
CA PHE A 71 19.32 -0.99 -18.35
C PHE A 71 19.99 -2.08 -19.19
N ARG A 72 19.22 -3.13 -19.53
CA ARG A 72 19.64 -4.25 -20.36
C ARG A 72 18.75 -4.26 -21.59
N ILE A 73 19.37 -4.20 -22.76
CA ILE A 73 18.69 -4.35 -24.05
C ILE A 73 18.68 -5.85 -24.36
N ASP A 74 17.51 -6.45 -24.49
CA ASP A 74 17.35 -7.87 -24.86
C ASP A 74 17.19 -8.06 -26.38
N ALA A 75 17.01 -9.32 -26.82
CA ALA A 75 16.86 -9.63 -28.25
C ALA A 75 15.60 -9.03 -28.88
N THR A 76 14.52 -8.88 -28.09
CA THR A 76 13.26 -8.27 -28.51
C THR A 76 13.44 -6.78 -28.72
N ASP A 77 14.12 -6.13 -27.78
CA ASP A 77 14.48 -4.71 -27.86
C ASP A 77 15.36 -4.44 -29.08
N LEU A 78 16.34 -5.31 -29.36
CA LEU A 78 17.18 -5.20 -30.56
C LEU A 78 16.37 -5.29 -31.86
N GLN A 79 15.36 -6.16 -31.90
CA GLN A 79 14.48 -6.29 -33.07
C GLN A 79 13.64 -5.03 -33.26
N PHE A 80 13.10 -4.46 -32.18
CA PHE A 80 12.36 -3.21 -32.21
C PHE A 80 13.24 -2.03 -32.64
N LEU A 81 14.42 -1.87 -32.05
CA LEU A 81 15.35 -0.80 -32.41
C LEU A 81 15.69 -0.86 -33.92
N ARG A 82 15.93 -2.07 -34.45
CA ARG A 82 16.17 -2.27 -35.88
C ARG A 82 14.96 -1.91 -36.75
N SER A 83 13.74 -2.17 -36.30
CA SER A 83 12.52 -1.82 -37.06
C SER A 83 12.34 -0.32 -37.22
N ILE A 84 12.78 0.47 -36.23
CA ILE A 84 12.79 1.94 -36.28
C ILE A 84 14.08 2.53 -36.88
N GLY A 85 14.96 1.69 -37.44
CA GLY A 85 16.19 2.10 -38.11
C GLY A 85 17.39 2.38 -37.19
N ILE A 86 17.28 2.07 -35.90
CA ILE A 86 18.35 2.19 -34.91
C ILE A 86 18.99 0.81 -34.73
N ASP A 87 20.20 0.62 -35.24
CA ASP A 87 20.96 -0.60 -34.97
C ASP A 87 22.11 -0.30 -33.99
N PRO A 88 21.93 -0.58 -32.68
CA PRO A 88 22.95 -0.31 -31.67
C PRO A 88 24.20 -1.18 -31.86
N THR A 89 24.12 -2.26 -32.64
CA THR A 89 25.25 -3.15 -32.95
C THR A 89 26.05 -2.67 -34.17
N ARG A 90 25.56 -1.68 -34.90
CA ARG A 90 26.23 -1.14 -36.09
C ARG A 90 27.38 -0.24 -35.67
N LYS A 91 28.61 -0.62 -36.02
CA LYS A 91 29.81 0.24 -35.83
C LYS A 91 29.56 1.59 -36.50
N ARG A 92 29.55 2.67 -35.72
CA ARG A 92 29.47 4.04 -36.23
C ARG A 92 30.63 4.25 -37.20
N ARG A 93 30.32 4.41 -38.49
CA ARG A 93 31.32 4.82 -39.48
C ARG A 93 31.67 6.27 -39.15
N ALA A 94 32.89 6.51 -38.67
CA ALA A 94 33.36 7.87 -38.39
C ALA A 94 33.19 8.72 -39.66
N ARG A 95 32.39 9.78 -39.58
CA ARG A 95 32.34 10.79 -40.63
C ARG A 95 33.70 11.50 -40.61
N ARG A 96 34.44 11.42 -41.72
CA ARG A 96 35.64 12.23 -41.93
C ARG A 96 35.18 13.71 -41.92
N PRO A 97 35.70 14.55 -41.00
CA PRO A 97 35.48 15.99 -41.12
C PRO A 97 36.24 16.48 -42.37
N SER A 98 35.53 17.20 -43.23
CA SER A 98 36.07 18.00 -44.34
C SER A 98 36.62 19.32 -43.83
#